data_AF-A0A959S7K1-F1
#
_entry.id   AF-A0A959S7K1-F1
#
_cell.length_a   1.000
_cell.length_b   1.000
_cell.length_c   1.000
_cell.angle_alpha   90.00
_cell.angle_beta   90.00
_cell.angle_gamma   90.00
#
_symmetry.space_group_name_H-M   'P 1'
#
loop_
_entity.id
_entity.type
_entity.pdbx_description
1 polymer ?
#
loop_
_entity_poly.entity_id
_entity_poly.type
_entity_poly.pdbx_seq_one_letter_code
_entity_poly.pdbx_strand_id
1 'polypeptide(L)'
;MSRFNDHLTTTGRVALCGALLLGGGLLVRVLTFSTTATDTDLDHQRVFNDGYKVFSLTIPGELSFCNESVPLDRLDVRERLDRELLVNTYWQSNTLLSHKRANRWFPAIERILAEQGVPEDMKYLALIES
;
A
#
# COMPACT_ATOMS: atom_id res chain seq x y z
N MET A 1 -47.48 -9.19 61.61
CA MET A 1 -46.06 -9.58 61.50
C MET A 1 -45.71 -10.18 60.12
N SER A 2 -46.42 -9.86 59.02
CA SER A 2 -46.09 -10.39 57.68
C SER A 2 -45.47 -9.35 56.74
N ARG A 3 -45.71 -8.04 56.93
CA ARG A 3 -45.15 -6.98 56.08
C ARG A 3 -43.62 -6.84 56.15
N PHE A 4 -42.97 -7.32 57.22
CA PHE A 4 -41.52 -7.21 57.38
C PHE A 4 -40.74 -8.24 56.54
N ASN A 5 -41.32 -9.42 56.32
CA ASN A 5 -40.68 -10.50 55.56
C ASN A 5 -40.78 -10.31 54.03
N ASP A 6 -41.80 -9.59 53.57
CA ASP A 6 -41.94 -9.21 52.15
C ASP A 6 -40.88 -8.18 51.72
N HIS A 7 -40.47 -7.28 52.62
CA HIS A 7 -39.40 -6.34 52.34
C HIS A 7 -38.03 -7.01 52.20
N LEU A 8 -37.73 -8.06 52.99
CA LEU A 8 -36.48 -8.82 52.89
C LEU A 8 -36.37 -9.62 51.59
N THR A 9 -37.46 -10.24 51.13
CA THR A 9 -37.47 -10.97 49.86
C THR A 9 -37.43 -10.02 48.66
N THR A 10 -38.07 -8.86 48.76
CA THR A 10 -38.05 -7.82 47.73
C THR A 10 -36.66 -7.17 47.61
N THR A 11 -36.01 -6.84 48.73
CA THR A 11 -34.62 -6.31 48.71
C THR A 11 -33.62 -7.34 48.18
N GLY A 12 -33.78 -8.62 48.51
CA GLY A 12 -32.94 -9.69 47.95
C GLY A 12 -33.06 -9.82 46.42
N ARG A 13 -34.28 -9.69 45.88
CA ARG A 13 -34.51 -9.74 44.43
C ARG A 13 -33.93 -8.52 43.69
N VAL A 14 -34.03 -7.34 44.30
CA VAL A 14 -33.44 -6.11 43.73
C VAL A 14 -31.92 -6.17 43.73
N ALA A 15 -31.30 -6.70 44.81
CA ALA A 15 -29.85 -6.91 44.87
C ALA A 15 -29.35 -7.92 43.83
N LEU A 16 -30.09 -9.02 43.61
CA LEU A 16 -29.77 -10.02 42.60
C LEU A 16 -29.84 -9.45 41.17
N CYS A 17 -30.89 -8.69 40.85
CA CYS A 17 -31.01 -8.01 39.55
C CYS A 17 -29.88 -7.00 39.33
N GLY A 18 -29.51 -6.24 40.37
CA GLY A 18 -28.38 -5.30 40.31
C GLY A 18 -27.04 -5.99 40.03
N ALA A 19 -26.77 -7.11 40.71
CA ALA A 19 -25.58 -7.91 40.48
C ALA A 19 -25.53 -8.51 39.06
N LEU A 20 -26.67 -8.98 38.53
CA LEU A 20 -26.77 -9.48 37.16
C LEU A 20 -26.55 -8.39 36.11
N LEU A 21 -27.05 -7.17 36.34
CA LEU A 21 -26.82 -6.04 35.42
C LEU A 21 -25.35 -5.58 35.42
N LEU A 22 -24.72 -5.53 36.60
CA LEU A 22 -23.30 -5.21 36.72
C LEU A 22 -22.42 -6.30 36.10
N GLY A 23 -22.73 -7.58 36.36
CA GLY A 23 -22.03 -8.71 35.76
C GLY A 23 -22.20 -8.78 34.24
N GLY A 24 -23.41 -8.56 33.73
CA GLY A 24 -23.69 -8.47 32.30
C GLY A 24 -22.98 -7.29 31.63
N GLY A 25 -22.97 -6.12 32.28
CA GLY A 25 -22.24 -4.95 31.78
C GLY A 25 -20.72 -5.18 31.75
N LEU A 26 -20.16 -5.85 32.76
CA LEU A 26 -18.76 -6.24 32.80
C LEU A 26 -18.43 -7.25 31.69
N LEU A 27 -19.28 -8.26 31.49
CA LEU A 27 -19.13 -9.26 30.43
C LEU A 27 -19.14 -8.62 29.04
N VAL A 28 -20.09 -7.71 28.77
CA VAL A 28 -20.15 -6.97 27.51
C VAL A 28 -18.89 -6.14 27.30
N ARG A 29 -18.36 -5.47 28.34
CA ARG A 29 -17.10 -4.72 28.24
C ARG A 29 -15.90 -5.62 27.95
N VAL A 30 -15.82 -6.80 28.56
CA VAL A 30 -14.77 -7.78 28.29
C VAL A 30 -14.86 -8.31 26.85
N LEU A 31 -16.06 -8.61 26.37
CA LEU A 31 -16.28 -9.11 25.00
C LEU A 31 -16.05 -8.04 23.93
N THR A 32 -16.39 -6.79 24.21
CA THR A 32 -16.18 -5.67 23.27
C THR A 32 -14.70 -5.28 23.19
N PHE A 33 -13.93 -5.44 24.28
CA PHE A 33 -12.46 -5.28 24.25
C PHE A 33 -11.75 -6.42 23.50
N SER A 34 -12.36 -7.59 23.41
CA SER A 34 -11.82 -8.73 22.65
C SER A 34 -11.91 -8.55 21.14
N THR A 35 -12.74 -7.63 20.65
CA THR A 35 -12.66 -7.17 19.25
C THR A 35 -11.63 -6.06 19.17
N THR A 36 -10.38 -6.39 19.49
CA THR A 36 -9.26 -5.53 19.11
C THR A 36 -9.28 -5.50 17.59
N ALA A 37 -9.47 -4.33 16.99
CA ALA A 37 -9.25 -4.14 15.57
C ALA A 37 -7.84 -4.65 15.28
N THR A 38 -7.76 -5.82 14.64
CA THR A 38 -6.50 -6.42 14.23
C THR A 38 -5.85 -5.47 13.24
N ASP A 39 -4.66 -5.00 13.60
CA ASP A 39 -3.82 -4.11 12.82
C ASP A 39 -3.82 -4.52 11.35
N THR A 40 -4.30 -3.62 10.51
CA THR A 40 -4.60 -3.79 9.08
C THR A 40 -3.36 -4.07 8.21
N ASP A 41 -2.16 -4.03 8.76
CA ASP A 41 -0.92 -4.09 8.00
C ASP A 41 -0.49 -5.53 7.65
N LEU A 42 -0.69 -6.50 8.56
CA LEU A 42 -0.28 -7.90 8.33
C LEU A 42 -1.15 -8.61 7.30
N ASP A 43 -2.45 -8.31 7.28
CA ASP A 43 -3.38 -8.86 6.29
C ASP A 43 -3.15 -8.26 4.90
N HIS A 44 -2.84 -6.96 4.82
CA HIS A 44 -2.43 -6.33 3.57
C HIS A 44 -1.14 -6.95 3.00
N GLN A 45 -0.15 -7.20 3.86
CA GLN A 45 1.12 -7.79 3.43
C GLN A 45 0.95 -9.23 2.93
N ARG A 46 0.08 -10.04 3.56
CA ARG A 46 -0.24 -11.40 3.10
C ARG A 46 -0.93 -11.39 1.75
N VAL A 47 -2.00 -10.59 1.59
CA VAL A 47 -2.73 -10.47 0.33
C VAL A 47 -1.83 -9.97 -0.79
N PHE A 48 -0.95 -9.02 -0.50
CA PHE A 48 0.04 -8.52 -1.44
C PHE A 48 1.01 -9.64 -1.88
N ASN A 49 1.58 -10.38 -0.92
CA ASN A 49 2.54 -11.45 -1.22
C ASN A 49 1.91 -12.62 -1.99
N ASP A 50 0.67 -12.99 -1.68
CA ASP A 50 -0.04 -14.10 -2.34
C ASP A 50 -0.41 -13.74 -3.79
N GLY A 51 -0.69 -12.46 -4.06
CA GLY A 51 -1.00 -11.94 -5.40
C GLY A 51 0.23 -11.60 -6.25
N TYR A 52 1.36 -11.28 -5.61
CA TYR A 52 2.57 -10.85 -6.30
C TYR A 52 3.32 -12.04 -6.92
N LYS A 53 3.18 -12.20 -8.24
CA LYS A 53 3.85 -13.27 -9.00
C LYS A 53 4.81 -12.68 -10.02
N VAL A 54 6.04 -13.15 -10.01
CA VAL A 54 7.10 -12.76 -10.95
C VAL A 54 7.17 -13.80 -12.06
N PHE A 55 7.18 -13.33 -13.31
CA PHE A 55 7.24 -14.13 -14.52
C PHE A 55 8.38 -13.62 -15.41
N SER A 56 8.91 -14.49 -16.25
CA SER A 56 9.82 -14.07 -17.33
C SER A 56 9.04 -13.32 -18.39
N LEU A 57 9.53 -12.15 -18.79
CA LEU A 57 8.95 -11.37 -19.89
C LEU A 57 9.44 -11.94 -21.23
N THR A 58 8.58 -11.90 -22.24
CA THR A 58 8.97 -12.30 -23.60
C THR A 58 9.51 -11.08 -24.32
N ILE A 59 10.78 -11.12 -24.72
CA ILE A 59 11.40 -10.07 -25.52
C ILE A 59 10.87 -10.17 -26.96
N PRO A 60 10.34 -9.09 -27.56
CA PRO A 60 9.90 -9.11 -28.94
C PRO A 60 11.07 -9.40 -29.90
N GLY A 61 10.78 -10.03 -31.04
CA GLY A 61 11.80 -10.34 -32.06
C GLY A 61 12.32 -9.11 -32.80
N GLU A 62 11.51 -8.06 -32.86
CA GLU A 62 11.81 -6.78 -33.51
C GLU A 62 11.38 -5.63 -32.60
N LEU A 63 12.20 -4.59 -32.51
CA LEU A 63 11.94 -3.39 -31.71
C LEU A 63 12.51 -2.18 -32.45
N SER A 64 11.76 -1.08 -32.48
CA SER A 64 12.22 0.20 -33.04
C SER A 64 12.20 1.29 -31.96
N PHE A 65 13.25 2.11 -31.92
CA PHE A 65 13.35 3.27 -31.04
C PHE A 65 13.76 4.50 -31.86
N CYS A 66 13.05 5.62 -31.70
CA CYS A 66 13.30 6.86 -32.47
C CYS A 66 13.37 6.65 -33.99
N ASN A 67 12.48 5.81 -34.55
CA ASN A 67 12.46 5.40 -35.96
C ASN A 67 13.68 4.60 -36.44
N GLU A 68 14.54 4.14 -35.53
CA GLU A 68 15.68 3.25 -35.83
C GLU A 68 15.41 1.85 -35.29
N SER A 69 15.88 0.82 -36.01
CA SER A 69 15.78 -0.56 -35.54
C SER A 69 16.80 -0.82 -34.43
N VAL A 70 16.34 -1.39 -33.32
CA VAL A 70 17.23 -1.77 -32.21
C VAL A 70 17.93 -3.07 -32.59
N PRO A 71 19.28 -3.16 -32.48
CA PRO A 71 20.04 -4.34 -32.87
C PRO A 71 19.90 -5.48 -31.83
N LEU A 72 18.77 -6.17 -31.86
CA LEU A 72 18.44 -7.30 -30.96
C LEU A 72 19.18 -8.60 -31.33
N ASP A 73 19.92 -8.60 -32.44
CA ASP A 73 20.87 -9.62 -32.85
C ASP A 73 22.12 -9.63 -31.95
N ARG A 74 22.45 -8.47 -31.38
CA ARG A 74 23.54 -8.34 -30.42
C ARG A 74 23.09 -8.80 -29.03
N LEU A 75 23.82 -9.77 -28.48
CA LEU A 75 23.52 -10.36 -27.17
C LEU A 75 23.54 -9.32 -26.04
N ASP A 76 24.53 -8.41 -26.04
CA ASP A 76 24.64 -7.36 -25.01
C ASP A 76 23.43 -6.42 -24.99
N VAL A 77 22.90 -6.07 -26.16
CA VAL A 77 21.71 -5.22 -26.29
C VAL A 77 20.47 -5.96 -25.81
N ARG A 78 20.32 -7.24 -26.21
CA ARG A 78 19.20 -8.09 -25.79
C ARG A 78 19.16 -8.30 -24.28
N GLU A 79 20.31 -8.60 -23.65
CA GLU A 79 20.42 -8.78 -22.20
C GLU A 79 20.11 -7.49 -21.43
N ARG A 80 20.57 -6.35 -21.92
CA ARG A 80 20.23 -5.04 -21.33
C ARG A 80 18.73 -4.76 -21.43
N LEU A 81 18.12 -5.02 -22.58
CA LEU A 81 16.68 -4.85 -22.75
C LEU A 81 15.89 -5.76 -21.80
N ASP A 82 16.28 -7.04 -21.68
CA ASP A 82 15.65 -7.99 -20.76
C ASP A 82 15.71 -7.50 -19.30
N ARG A 83 16.89 -7.06 -18.88
CA ARG A 83 17.11 -6.50 -17.54
C ARG A 83 16.22 -5.30 -17.28
N GLU A 84 16.18 -4.33 -18.19
CA GLU A 84 15.39 -3.12 -18.03
C GLU A 84 13.88 -3.42 -18.03
N LEU A 85 13.41 -4.38 -18.83
CA LEU A 85 12.01 -4.80 -18.83
C LEU A 85 11.62 -5.45 -17.49
N LEU A 86 12.47 -6.32 -16.95
CA LEU A 86 12.23 -6.97 -15.65
C LEU A 86 12.22 -5.95 -14.51
N VAL A 87 13.20 -5.05 -14.46
CA VAL A 87 13.27 -3.99 -13.44
C VAL A 87 12.04 -3.09 -13.50
N ASN A 88 11.65 -2.60 -14.68
CA ASN A 88 10.50 -1.71 -14.81
C ASN A 88 9.16 -2.39 -14.53
N THR A 89 9.02 -3.68 -14.82
CA THR A 89 7.77 -4.42 -14.58
C THR A 89 7.55 -4.69 -13.10
N TYR A 90 8.61 -5.06 -12.38
CA TYR A 90 8.51 -5.59 -11.01
C TYR A 90 8.96 -4.58 -9.93
N TRP A 91 9.66 -3.50 -10.27
CA TRP A 91 10.12 -2.48 -9.30
C TRP A 91 9.29 -1.19 -9.33
N GLN A 92 7.97 -1.33 -9.19
CA GLN A 92 7.03 -0.20 -9.29
C GLN A 92 7.17 0.84 -8.16
N SER A 93 7.79 0.48 -7.04
CA SER A 93 8.04 1.43 -5.94
C SER A 93 8.98 2.57 -6.35
N ASN A 94 9.95 2.30 -7.24
CA ASN A 94 10.83 3.35 -7.77
C ASN A 94 10.05 4.31 -8.68
N THR A 95 9.26 3.78 -9.61
CA THR A 95 8.39 4.59 -10.49
C THR A 95 7.47 5.51 -9.69
N LEU A 96 6.83 4.99 -8.63
CA LEU A 96 5.96 5.79 -7.76
C LEU A 96 6.73 6.91 -7.03
N LEU A 97 7.95 6.63 -6.59
CA LEU A 97 8.82 7.64 -5.97
C LEU A 97 9.24 8.71 -6.98
N SER A 98 9.59 8.30 -8.20
CA SER A 98 9.98 9.19 -9.28
C SER A 98 8.83 10.12 -9.70
N HIS A 99 7.58 9.64 -9.76
CA HIS A 99 6.41 10.51 -9.96
C HIS A 99 6.24 11.55 -8.86
N LYS A 100 6.43 11.18 -7.59
CA LYS A 100 6.37 12.15 -6.47
C LYS A 100 7.48 13.20 -6.56
N ARG A 101 8.69 12.78 -6.94
CA ARG A 101 9.85 13.66 -7.13
C ARG A 101 9.67 14.58 -8.34
N ALA A 102 9.10 14.08 -9.44
CA ALA A 102 8.81 14.88 -10.63
C ALA A 102 7.97 16.12 -10.26
N ASN A 103 6.89 15.94 -9.51
CA ASN A 103 6.06 17.07 -9.05
C ASN A 103 6.82 18.11 -8.22
N ARG A 104 7.86 17.68 -7.48
CA ARG A 104 8.69 18.58 -6.67
C ARG A 104 9.76 19.30 -7.49
N TRP A 105 10.40 18.60 -8.43
CA TRP A 105 11.62 19.07 -9.09
C TRP A 105 11.38 19.63 -10.50
N PHE A 106 10.36 19.17 -11.21
CA PHE A 106 10.08 19.64 -12.57
C PHE A 106 9.91 21.16 -12.67
N PRO A 107 9.20 21.85 -11.76
CA PRO A 107 9.09 23.31 -11.85
C PRO A 107 10.44 24.03 -11.77
N ALA A 108 11.39 23.50 -10.99
CA ALA A 108 12.73 24.06 -10.89
C ALA A 108 13.56 23.76 -12.15
N ILE A 109 13.46 22.52 -12.67
CA ILE A 109 14.15 22.09 -13.89
C ILE A 109 13.65 22.89 -15.09
N GLU A 110 12.34 23.00 -15.29
CA GLU A 110 11.71 23.73 -16.40
C GLU A 110 12.16 25.20 -16.44
N ARG A 111 12.23 25.86 -15.27
CA ARG A 111 12.74 27.23 -15.18
C ARG A 111 14.20 27.33 -15.65
N ILE A 112 15.06 26.42 -15.20
CA ILE A 112 16.48 26.41 -15.58
C ILE A 112 16.62 26.12 -17.08
N LEU A 113 15.85 25.16 -17.62
CA LEU A 113 15.87 24.83 -19.05
C LEU A 113 15.46 26.05 -19.89
N ALA A 114 14.41 26.77 -19.49
CA ALA A 114 13.97 27.99 -20.16
C ALA A 114 15.03 29.11 -20.13
N GLU A 115 15.68 29.33 -18.98
CA GLU A 115 16.78 30.30 -18.85
C GLU A 115 17.98 29.98 -19.75
N GLN A 116 18.24 28.69 -19.99
CA GLN A 116 19.34 28.22 -20.85
C GLN A 116 18.93 27.99 -22.32
N GLY A 117 17.67 28.26 -22.70
CA GLY A 117 17.17 28.03 -24.05
C GLY A 117 17.15 26.56 -24.47
N VAL A 118 17.05 25.63 -23.50
CA VAL A 118 17.03 24.19 -23.72
C VAL A 118 15.58 23.70 -23.83
N PRO A 119 15.27 22.72 -24.71
CA PRO A 119 13.92 22.13 -24.79
C PRO A 119 13.45 21.56 -23.45
N GLU A 120 12.18 21.81 -23.13
CA GLU A 120 11.56 21.37 -21.87
C GLU A 120 11.57 19.84 -21.70
N ASP A 121 11.46 19.10 -22.81
CA ASP A 121 11.47 17.62 -22.81
C ASP A 121 12.76 17.02 -22.24
N MET A 122 13.85 17.80 -22.17
CA MET A 122 15.09 17.37 -21.53
C MET A 122 14.89 17.04 -20.03
N LYS A 123 13.81 17.53 -19.40
CA LYS A 123 13.47 17.19 -18.01
C LYS A 123 13.26 15.69 -17.77
N TYR A 124 12.85 14.93 -18.81
CA TYR A 124 12.65 13.49 -18.71
C TYR A 124 13.97 12.71 -18.65
N LEU A 125 15.09 13.30 -19.05
CA LEU A 125 16.40 12.65 -18.92
C LEU A 125 16.72 12.36 -17.44
N ALA A 126 16.40 13.31 -16.54
CA ALA A 126 16.57 13.14 -15.10
C ALA A 126 15.70 12.02 -14.51
N LEU A 127 14.63 11.62 -15.20
CA LEU A 127 13.77 10.51 -14.80
C LEU A 127 14.35 9.16 -15.24
N ILE A 128 14.96 9.11 -16.44
CA ILE A 128 15.50 7.89 -17.05
C ILE A 128 16.81 7.46 -16.37
N GLU A 129 17.62 8.42 -15.91
CA GLU A 129 18.92 8.19 -15.23
C GLU A 129 18.79 7.95 -13.70
N SER A 130 17.56 7.86 -13.16
CA SER A 130 17.27 7.86 -11.72
C SER A 130 17.23 6.49 -11.05
#